data_AF-A0A524G901-F1
#
_entry.id   AF-A0A524G901-F1
#
_cell.length_a   1.000
_cell.length_b   1.000
_cell.length_c   1.000
_cell.angle_alpha   90.00
_cell.angle_beta   90.00
_cell.angle_gamma   90.00
#
_symmetry.space_group_name_H-M   'P 1'
#
loop_
_entity.id
_entity.type
_entity.pdbx_description
1 polymer ?
#
loop_
_entity_poly.entity_id
_entity_poly.type
_entity_poly.pdbx_seq_one_letter_code
_entity_poly.pdbx_strand_id
1 'polypeptide(L)'
;MIINMQAYCGLDCSECPAHIAYINDDDSMRSETVEKWNSPQFPVTVDMLDCAGCKSEGPHFAFWSKCNIQLCASKRNVETCAHCGDYGCDTLEEWLTHAGENSRKKLESIHDSL
;
A
#
# COMPACT_ATOMS: atom_id res chain seq x y z
N MET A 1 5.20 -19.41 -8.01
CA MET A 1 4.21 -18.35 -8.33
C MET A 1 4.64 -17.12 -7.56
N ILE A 2 5.10 -16.09 -8.26
CA ILE A 2 5.31 -14.78 -7.61
C ILE A 2 3.90 -14.26 -7.37
N ILE A 3 3.50 -14.21 -6.10
CA ILE A 3 2.23 -13.57 -5.74
C ILE A 3 2.50 -12.08 -5.96
N ASN A 4 1.96 -11.52 -7.05
CA ASN A 4 1.99 -10.08 -7.31
C ASN A 4 1.11 -9.38 -6.26
N MET A 5 1.63 -9.17 -5.05
CA MET A 5 0.93 -8.47 -3.97
C MET A 5 1.08 -6.97 -4.12
N GLN A 6 0.65 -6.45 -5.27
CA GLN A 6 0.66 -5.03 -5.53
C GLN A 6 -0.62 -4.39 -5.03
N ALA A 7 -0.47 -3.37 -4.19
CA ALA A 7 -1.58 -2.54 -3.74
C ALA A 7 -2.19 -1.76 -4.92
N TYR A 8 -3.41 -1.25 -4.74
CA TYR A 8 -4.09 -0.45 -5.76
C TYR A 8 -3.24 0.73 -6.25
N CYS A 9 -2.49 1.35 -5.34
CA CYS A 9 -1.69 2.55 -5.58
C CYS A 9 -0.27 2.29 -6.09
N GLY A 10 0.08 1.04 -6.40
CA GLY A 10 1.41 0.69 -6.92
C GLY A 10 2.45 0.33 -5.86
N LEU A 11 2.14 0.47 -4.56
CA LEU A 11 2.98 -0.09 -3.49
C LEU A 11 3.09 -1.61 -3.64
N ASP A 12 4.27 -2.12 -3.31
CA ASP A 12 4.57 -3.54 -3.36
C ASP A 12 4.61 -4.12 -1.95
N CYS A 13 3.64 -4.96 -1.62
CA CYS A 13 3.60 -5.59 -0.31
C CYS A 13 4.77 -6.55 -0.09
N SER A 14 5.39 -7.09 -1.15
CA SER A 14 6.57 -7.97 -1.02
C SER A 14 7.83 -7.24 -0.50
N GLU A 15 7.82 -5.91 -0.58
CA GLU A 15 8.90 -5.04 -0.09
C GLU A 15 8.45 -4.22 1.15
N CYS A 16 7.20 -4.39 1.61
CA CYS A 16 6.62 -3.60 2.69
C CYS A 16 7.00 -4.18 4.06
N PRO A 17 7.68 -3.42 4.94
CA PRO A 17 8.15 -3.96 6.21
C PRO A 17 7.01 -4.35 7.16
N ALA A 18 5.88 -3.64 7.13
CA ALA A 18 4.69 -4.02 7.92
C ALA A 18 4.11 -5.37 7.46
N HIS A 19 4.09 -5.62 6.15
CA HIS A 19 3.61 -6.88 5.62
C HIS A 19 4.58 -8.03 5.91
N ILE A 20 5.88 -7.80 5.67
CA ILE A 20 6.94 -8.78 5.92
C ILE A 20 6.98 -9.15 7.41
N ALA A 21 6.85 -8.17 8.30
CA ALA A 21 6.82 -8.41 9.74
C ALA A 21 5.59 -9.25 10.14
N TYR A 22 4.42 -8.98 9.57
CA TYR A 22 3.20 -9.74 9.85
C TYR A 22 3.29 -11.21 9.40
N ILE A 23 3.77 -11.47 8.18
CA ILE A 23 3.84 -12.86 7.65
C ILE A 23 4.92 -13.71 8.35
N ASN A 24 5.97 -13.07 8.86
CA ASN A 24 7.07 -13.75 9.57
C ASN A 24 6.91 -13.74 11.09
N ASP A 25 5.86 -13.09 11.60
CA ASP A 25 5.66 -12.80 13.02
C ASP A 25 6.90 -12.18 13.69
N ASP A 26 7.46 -11.13 13.07
CA ASP A 26 8.72 -10.50 13.47
C ASP A 26 8.51 -9.20 14.26
N ASP A 27 8.52 -9.30 15.59
CA ASP A 27 8.38 -8.16 16.51
C ASP A 27 9.54 -7.15 16.44
N SER A 28 10.74 -7.59 16.07
CA SER A 28 11.89 -6.71 15.90
C SER A 28 11.66 -5.80 14.71
N MET A 29 11.23 -6.37 13.58
CA MET A 29 10.90 -5.61 12.37
C MET A 29 9.71 -4.69 12.59
N ARG A 30 8.68 -5.10 13.36
CA ARG A 30 7.59 -4.20 13.77
C ARG A 30 8.15 -3.00 14.53
N SER A 31 9.01 -3.23 15.52
CA SER A 31 9.60 -2.16 16.35
C SER A 31 10.43 -1.18 15.51
N GLU A 32 11.30 -1.67 14.64
CA GLU A 32 12.08 -0.81 13.72
C GLU A 32 11.19 -0.01 12.75
N THR A 33 10.08 -0.61 12.32
CA THR A 33 9.12 0.06 11.44
C THR A 33 8.38 1.17 12.18
N VAL A 34 8.00 0.94 13.45
CA VAL A 34 7.44 2.00 14.32
C VAL A 34 8.43 3.16 14.45
N GLU A 35 9.71 2.90 14.73
CA GLU A 35 10.72 3.96 14.86
C GLU A 35 10.83 4.82 13.58
N LYS A 36 10.64 4.22 12.41
CA LYS A 36 10.71 4.92 11.11
C LYS A 36 9.42 5.67 10.75
N TRP A 37 8.26 5.10 11.07
CA TRP A 37 6.96 5.60 10.57
C TRP A 37 6.23 6.48 11.59
N ASN A 38 6.51 6.30 12.87
CA ASN A 38 5.88 7.06 13.93
C ASN A 38 6.30 8.52 13.88
N SER A 39 5.33 9.42 13.87
CA SER A 39 5.54 10.86 13.97
C SER A 39 4.42 11.51 14.78
N PRO A 40 4.58 12.74 15.29
CA PRO A 40 3.50 13.40 16.01
C PRO A 40 2.23 13.62 15.17
N GLN A 41 2.37 13.69 13.84
CA GLN A 41 1.25 13.81 12.91
C GLN A 41 0.60 12.46 12.57
N PHE A 42 1.40 11.39 12.61
CA PHE A 42 0.99 10.02 12.31
C PHE A 42 1.52 9.09 13.40
N PRO A 43 0.83 9.00 14.54
CA PRO A 43 1.25 8.10 15.61
C PRO A 43 1.07 6.65 15.15
N VAL A 44 2.16 5.88 15.21
CA VAL A 44 2.20 4.46 14.85
C VAL A 44 2.66 3.66 16.05
N THR A 45 2.01 2.53 16.30
CA THR A 45 2.32 1.58 17.37
C THR A 45 2.49 0.18 16.78
N VAL A 46 3.11 -0.74 17.52
CA VAL A 46 3.42 -2.08 17.04
C VAL A 46 2.16 -2.86 16.64
N ASP A 47 1.10 -2.74 17.43
CA ASP A 47 -0.22 -3.32 17.20
C ASP A 47 -0.92 -2.76 15.96
N MET A 48 -0.51 -1.58 15.48
CA MET A 48 -1.02 -1.00 14.24
C MET A 48 -0.36 -1.56 12.98
N LEU A 49 0.76 -2.30 13.10
CA LEU A 49 1.56 -2.75 11.95
C LEU A 49 1.15 -4.11 11.38
N ASP A 50 0.21 -4.82 11.99
CA ASP A 50 -0.30 -6.06 11.42
C ASP A 50 -1.04 -5.79 10.10
N CYS A 51 -0.45 -6.24 8.99
CA CYS A 51 -0.94 -5.94 7.65
C CYS A 51 -0.79 -7.15 6.72
N ALA A 52 -1.91 -7.77 6.35
CA ALA A 52 -1.97 -8.88 5.40
C ALA A 52 -1.75 -8.44 3.93
N GLY A 53 -1.70 -7.14 3.68
CA GLY A 53 -1.59 -6.56 2.34
C GLY A 53 -2.90 -5.94 1.86
N CYS A 54 -2.80 -4.91 1.03
CA CYS A 54 -3.90 -3.98 0.75
C CYS A 54 -5.14 -4.60 0.08
N LYS A 55 -4.99 -5.77 -0.54
CA LYS A 55 -6.04 -6.52 -1.25
C LYS A 55 -6.35 -7.87 -0.60
N SER A 56 -5.71 -8.16 0.54
CA SER A 56 -5.82 -9.44 1.22
C SER A 56 -6.95 -9.39 2.24
N GLU A 57 -7.57 -10.53 2.51
CA GLU A 57 -8.35 -10.70 3.73
C GLU A 57 -7.40 -10.71 4.95
N GLY A 58 -7.79 -10.08 6.05
CA GLY A 58 -7.00 -10.07 7.30
C GLY A 58 -6.80 -8.69 7.93
N PRO A 59 -5.86 -8.57 8.88
CA PRO A 59 -5.54 -7.29 9.50
C PRO A 59 -4.91 -6.35 8.48
N HIS A 60 -5.13 -5.06 8.69
CA HIS A 60 -4.61 -4.01 7.85
C HIS A 60 -4.01 -2.92 8.71
N PHE A 61 -2.94 -2.30 8.20
CA PHE A 61 -2.34 -1.12 8.83
C PHE A 61 -3.40 -0.06 9.14
N ALA A 62 -3.27 0.62 10.28
CA ALA A 62 -4.32 1.45 10.90
C ALA A 62 -5.02 2.49 10.00
N PHE A 63 -4.37 2.95 8.92
CA PHE A 63 -4.93 3.93 7.99
C PHE A 63 -5.56 3.35 6.73
N TRP A 64 -5.55 2.02 6.55
CA TRP A 64 -6.07 1.36 5.34
C TRP A 64 -7.55 1.67 5.11
N SER A 65 -8.39 1.64 6.15
CA SER A 65 -9.83 1.92 6.05
C SER A 65 -10.16 3.38 5.71
N LYS A 66 -9.18 4.28 5.86
CA LYS A 66 -9.29 5.71 5.51
C LYS A 66 -8.51 6.05 4.23
N CYS A 67 -7.89 5.06 3.58
CA CYS A 67 -7.14 5.27 2.36
C CYS A 67 -8.09 5.55 1.19
N ASN A 68 -8.12 6.80 0.73
CA ASN A 68 -8.98 7.23 -0.38
C ASN A 68 -8.73 6.42 -1.67
N ILE A 69 -7.49 6.02 -1.94
CA ILE A 69 -7.17 5.22 -3.13
C ILE A 69 -7.81 3.84 -3.04
N GLN A 70 -7.67 3.15 -1.91
CA GLN A 70 -8.34 1.87 -1.74
C GLN A 70 -9.87 2.05 -1.83
N LEU A 71 -10.46 2.93 -1.03
CA LEU A 71 -11.91 3.13 -1.07
C LEU A 71 -12.45 3.42 -2.49
N CYS A 72 -11.70 4.18 -3.29
CA CYS A 72 -12.02 4.46 -4.67
C CYS A 72 -11.85 3.23 -5.58
N ALA A 73 -10.68 2.58 -5.54
CA ALA A 73 -10.33 1.47 -6.43
C ALA A 73 -11.20 0.24 -6.20
N SER A 74 -11.44 -0.13 -4.94
CA SER A 74 -12.37 -1.21 -4.57
C SER A 74 -13.80 -0.92 -5.03
N LYS A 75 -14.30 0.30 -4.78
CA LYS A 75 -15.65 0.71 -5.23
C LYS A 75 -15.81 0.67 -6.76
N ARG A 76 -14.75 1.04 -7.49
CA ARG A 76 -14.71 0.99 -8.95
C ARG A 76 -14.41 -0.41 -9.50
N ASN A 77 -14.09 -1.37 -8.63
CA ASN A 77 -13.72 -2.73 -8.98
C ASN A 77 -12.57 -2.80 -10.00
N VAL A 78 -11.56 -1.94 -9.82
CA VAL A 78 -10.34 -1.97 -10.64
C VAL A 78 -9.24 -2.76 -9.93
N GLU A 79 -8.46 -3.52 -10.69
CA GLU A 79 -7.39 -4.34 -10.12
C GLU A 79 -6.29 -3.47 -9.49
N THR A 80 -5.82 -2.45 -10.20
CA THR A 80 -4.98 -1.38 -9.65
C THR A 80 -5.42 -0.06 -10.25
N CYS A 81 -4.90 1.07 -9.74
CA CYS A 81 -5.15 2.36 -10.35
C CYS A 81 -4.74 2.40 -11.84
N ALA A 82 -3.74 1.61 -12.25
CA ALA A 82 -3.32 1.50 -13.65
C ALA A 82 -4.44 1.01 -14.60
N HIS A 83 -5.40 0.24 -14.07
CA HIS A 83 -6.55 -0.27 -14.83
C HIS A 83 -7.76 0.69 -14.81
N CYS A 84 -7.64 1.83 -14.13
CA CYS A 84 -8.71 2.81 -14.06
C CYS A 84 -8.73 3.65 -15.35
N GLY A 85 -9.92 3.86 -15.92
CA GLY A 85 -10.10 4.79 -17.05
C GLY A 85 -9.74 6.25 -16.73
N ASP A 86 -9.70 6.59 -15.44
CA ASP A 86 -9.26 7.90 -14.93
C ASP A 86 -7.83 7.82 -14.35
N TYR A 87 -6.93 7.05 -14.99
CA TYR A 87 -5.52 6.97 -14.56
C TYR A 87 -4.88 8.37 -14.59
N GLY A 88 -4.07 8.68 -13.57
CA GLY A 88 -3.51 10.03 -13.38
C GLY A 88 -4.47 11.05 -12.74
N CYS A 89 -5.57 10.62 -12.13
CA CYS A 89 -6.45 11.51 -11.37
C CYS A 89 -5.80 12.07 -10.10
N ASP A 90 -6.30 13.20 -9.61
CA ASP A 90 -5.75 13.93 -8.45
C ASP A 90 -5.54 13.06 -7.20
N THR A 91 -6.47 12.15 -6.90
CA THR A 91 -6.34 11.24 -5.76
C THR A 91 -5.12 10.33 -5.85
N LEU A 92 -4.77 9.87 -7.05
CA LEU A 92 -3.58 9.07 -7.27
C LEU A 92 -2.32 9.94 -7.31
N GLU A 93 -2.37 11.08 -7.99
CA GLU A 93 -1.21 11.98 -8.16
C GLU A 93 -0.74 12.59 -6.83
N GLU A 94 -1.67 12.95 -5.94
CA GLU A 94 -1.36 13.39 -4.58
C GLU A 94 -0.56 12.33 -3.83
N TRP A 95 -1.00 11.08 -3.87
CA TRP A 95 -0.28 9.96 -3.26
C TRP A 95 1.09 9.71 -3.90
N LEU A 96 1.18 9.69 -5.23
CA LEU A 96 2.43 9.40 -5.93
C LEU A 96 3.51 10.46 -5.68
N THR A 97 3.12 11.68 -5.31
CA THR A 97 4.05 12.73 -4.87
C THR A 97 4.76 12.35 -3.55
N HIS A 98 4.11 11.55 -2.70
CA HIS A 98 4.65 11.09 -1.42
C HIS A 98 5.20 9.66 -1.45
N ALA A 99 4.68 8.80 -2.33
CA ALA A 99 4.98 7.36 -2.38
C ALA A 99 6.34 7.00 -3.01
N GLY A 100 7.05 7.99 -3.56
CA GLY A 100 8.27 7.80 -4.32
C GLY A 100 8.05 7.24 -5.72
N GLU A 101 9.13 7.21 -6.52
CA GLU A 101 9.05 6.85 -7.95
C GLU A 101 8.65 5.40 -8.23
N ASN A 102 8.95 4.47 -7.32
CA ASN A 102 8.73 3.04 -7.55
C ASN A 102 7.25 2.71 -7.73
N SER A 103 6.37 3.34 -6.94
CA SER A 103 4.92 3.13 -7.06
C SER A 103 4.41 3.60 -8.42
N ARG A 104 4.89 4.76 -8.89
CA ARG A 104 4.56 5.32 -10.21
C ARG A 104 5.04 4.40 -11.33
N LYS A 105 6.32 4.03 -11.33
CA LYS A 105 6.92 3.15 -12.36
C LYS A 105 6.18 1.82 -12.46
N LYS A 106 5.82 1.20 -11.32
CA LYS A 106 5.05 -0.05 -11.31
C LYS A 106 3.66 0.15 -11.92
N LEU A 107 2.95 1.25 -11.62
CA LEU A 107 1.65 1.54 -12.24
C LEU A 107 1.75 1.85 -13.74
N GLU A 108 2.72 2.68 -14.15
CA GLU A 108 2.95 3.02 -15.57
C GLU A 108 3.28 1.78 -16.40
N SER A 109 4.16 0.89 -15.89
CA SER A 109 4.47 -0.36 -16.59
C SER A 109 3.26 -1.25 -16.84
N ILE A 110 2.28 -1.22 -15.93
CA ILE A 110 1.02 -1.95 -16.10
C ILE A 110 0.15 -1.20 -17.09
N HIS A 111 -0.07 0.10 -16.87
CA HIS A 111 -0.95 0.93 -17.68
C HIS A 111 -0.57 0.94 -19.17
N ASP A 112 0.73 1.08 -19.46
CA ASP A 112 1.26 1.09 -20.83
C ASP A 112 1.14 -0.28 -21.53
N SER A 113 0.88 -1.34 -20.78
CA SER A 113 0.73 -2.72 -21.27
C SER A 113 -0.74 -3.16 -21.42
N LEU A 114 -1.72 -2.31 -21.09
CA LEU A 114 -3.16 -2.58 -21.20
C LEU A 114 -3.70 -2.18 -22.58
#